data_AF-A0A944XQD4-F1
#
_entry.id   AF-A0A944XQD4-F1
#
_cell.length_a   1.000
_cell.length_b   1.000
_cell.length_c   1.000
_cell.angle_alpha   90.00
_cell.angle_beta   90.00
_cell.angle_gamma   90.00
#
_symmetry.space_group_name_H-M   'P 1'
#
loop_
_entity.id
_entity.type
_entity.pdbx_description
1 polymer ?
#
loop_
_entity_poly.entity_id
_entity_poly.type
_entity_poly.pdbx_seq_one_letter_code
_entity_poly.pdbx_strand_id
1 'polypeptide(L)'
;MLKEYKGELLFLVIVMAVYLFMATLNLSHNYSYFAVVFGTFGLIVTWKIYEKVDEQPDGNEKMREIAESIYDGAMVFLSREYKTLGYFVAGVFILLMIVISSQKGFWIGLWTSVSYVVGASCSMLAGYFGMNSATSANVRTAQAAFDGGKPKALNIAFNGGAVMGLSIASLGLVGVGGLFLLFGKSESISVITGFAMGASSMALFARLGGGIYTKIADVGSDHVGKDEEKISEDAPRKPGVIEDNVGDCV
;
A
#
# COMPACT_ATOMS: atom_id res chain seq x y z
N MET A 1 27.64 -7.47 -19.66
CA MET A 1 27.09 -7.44 -18.28
C MET A 1 27.18 -6.06 -17.63
N LEU A 2 28.34 -5.48 -17.30
CA LEU A 2 28.40 -4.16 -16.62
C LEU A 2 27.96 -2.92 -17.44
N LYS A 3 27.81 -3.02 -18.76
CA LYS A 3 27.39 -1.90 -19.63
C LYS A 3 25.88 -1.61 -19.55
N GLU A 4 25.04 -2.63 -19.30
CA GLU A 4 23.59 -2.47 -19.20
C GLU A 4 23.15 -1.82 -17.88
N TYR A 5 23.92 -2.02 -16.80
CA TYR A 5 23.59 -1.51 -15.47
C TYR A 5 24.30 -0.21 -15.11
N LYS A 6 24.86 0.51 -16.08
CA LYS A 6 25.64 1.74 -15.82
C LYS A 6 24.85 2.80 -15.04
N GLY A 7 23.55 2.96 -15.34
CA GLY A 7 22.68 3.91 -14.65
C GLY A 7 22.42 3.53 -13.19
N GLU A 8 22.12 2.26 -12.94
CA GLU A 8 21.88 1.73 -11.60
C GLU A 8 23.15 1.72 -10.74
N LEU A 9 24.29 1.37 -11.34
CA LEU A 9 25.58 1.40 -10.67
C LEU A 9 25.98 2.84 -10.33
N LEU A 10 25.73 3.79 -11.24
CA LEU A 10 25.96 5.21 -10.99
C LEU A 10 25.05 5.74 -9.87
N PHE A 11 23.77 5.35 -9.87
CA PHE A 11 22.83 5.70 -8.80
C PHE A 11 23.28 5.13 -7.44
N LEU A 12 23.64 3.84 -7.38
CA LEU A 12 24.15 3.20 -6.17
C LEU A 12 25.44 3.86 -5.66
N VAL A 13 26.36 4.22 -6.55
CA VAL A 13 27.61 4.90 -6.19
C VAL A 13 27.34 6.31 -5.68
N ILE A 14 26.41 7.05 -6.29
CA ILE A 14 25.99 8.37 -5.81
C ILE A 14 25.33 8.26 -4.43
N VAL A 15 24.40 7.32 -4.24
CA VAL A 15 23.74 7.09 -2.97
C VAL A 15 24.74 6.68 -1.89
N MET A 16 25.68 5.78 -2.20
CA MET A 16 26.76 5.39 -1.28
C MET A 16 27.70 6.54 -0.96
N ALA A 17 28.06 7.38 -1.94
CA ALA A 17 28.93 8.53 -1.74
C ALA A 17 28.24 9.60 -0.90
N VAL A 18 26.95 9.88 -1.14
CA VAL A 18 26.12 10.76 -0.31
C VAL A 18 26.01 10.20 1.10
N TYR A 19 25.80 8.88 1.25
CA TYR A 19 25.76 8.22 2.56
C TYR A 19 27.09 8.33 3.31
N LEU A 20 28.23 8.08 2.65
CA LEU A 20 29.57 8.20 3.23
C LEU A 20 29.92 9.64 3.60
N PHE A 21 29.56 10.60 2.74
CA PHE A 21 29.74 12.04 2.97
C PHE A 21 28.89 12.53 4.14
N MET A 22 27.65 12.06 4.23
CA MET A 22 26.80 12.35 5.38
C MET A 22 27.36 11.70 6.66
N ALA A 23 27.75 10.42 6.61
CA ALA A 23 28.31 9.68 7.74
C ALA A 23 29.58 10.35 8.33
N THR A 24 30.41 10.96 7.49
CA THR A 24 31.62 11.70 7.93
C THR A 24 31.30 13.01 8.67
N LEU A 25 30.11 13.59 8.49
CA LEU A 25 29.68 14.81 9.18
C LEU A 25 29.09 14.56 10.58
N ASN A 26 29.09 13.33 11.09
CA ASN A 26 28.55 12.98 12.42
C ASN A 26 27.08 13.42 12.62
N LEU A 27 26.31 13.53 11.53
CA LEU A 27 24.89 13.92 11.51
C LEU A 27 23.93 12.79 11.95
N SER A 28 24.41 11.76 12.65
CA SER A 28 23.66 10.55 13.04
C SER A 28 22.26 10.84 13.62
N HIS A 29 22.15 11.84 14.49
CA HIS A 29 20.88 12.24 15.08
C HIS A 29 19.99 13.10 14.17
N ASN A 30 20.55 13.75 13.15
CA ASN A 30 19.83 14.62 12.22
C ASN A 30 19.16 13.83 11.07
N TYR A 31 19.51 12.55 10.86
CA TYR A 31 18.95 11.72 9.79
C TYR A 31 17.46 11.41 9.93
N SER A 32 16.96 11.37 11.15
CA SER A 32 15.55 11.07 11.40
C SER A 32 14.63 12.22 10.96
N TYR A 33 15.13 13.46 11.01
CA TYR A 33 14.43 14.61 10.42
C TYR A 33 14.35 14.49 8.89
N PHE A 34 15.45 14.08 8.25
CA PHE A 34 15.45 13.82 6.81
C PHE A 34 14.47 12.70 6.43
N ALA A 35 14.38 11.63 7.21
CA ALA A 35 13.42 10.54 6.95
C ALA A 35 11.96 11.05 6.92
N VAL A 36 11.57 11.89 7.88
CA VAL A 36 10.21 12.48 7.91
C VAL A 36 10.02 13.47 6.77
N VAL A 37 11.02 14.29 6.44
CA VAL A 37 10.95 15.24 5.32
C VAL A 37 10.82 14.51 3.97
N PHE A 38 11.63 13.47 3.73
CA PHE A 38 11.52 12.68 2.50
C PHE A 38 10.23 11.87 2.43
N GLY A 39 9.75 11.33 3.56
CA GLY A 39 8.47 10.65 3.61
C GLY A 39 7.29 11.59 3.33
N THR A 40 7.27 12.78 3.91
CA THR A 40 6.23 13.79 3.63
C THR A 40 6.30 14.30 2.20
N PHE A 41 7.51 14.55 1.67
CA PHE A 41 7.69 14.87 0.25
C PHE A 41 7.20 13.74 -0.66
N GLY A 42 7.49 12.50 -0.31
CA GLY A 42 7.01 11.31 -1.02
C GLY A 42 5.48 11.26 -1.07
N LEU A 43 4.78 11.53 0.04
CA LEU A 43 3.31 11.62 0.05
C LEU A 43 2.77 12.72 -0.87
N ILE A 44 3.43 13.88 -0.92
CA ILE A 44 3.04 14.97 -1.84
C ILE A 44 3.21 14.54 -3.30
N VAL A 45 4.33 13.89 -3.62
CA VAL A 45 4.58 13.34 -4.97
C VAL A 45 3.51 12.30 -5.32
N THR A 46 3.21 11.39 -4.39
CA THR A 46 2.16 10.38 -4.56
C THR A 46 0.81 11.02 -4.85
N TRP A 47 0.41 12.03 -4.08
CA TRP A 47 -0.83 12.77 -4.31
C TRP A 47 -0.87 13.41 -5.70
N LYS A 48 0.25 14.01 -6.13
CA LYS A 48 0.35 14.63 -7.46
C LYS A 48 0.30 13.61 -8.61
N ILE A 49 0.83 12.40 -8.41
CA ILE A 49 0.71 11.33 -9.40
C ILE A 49 -0.73 10.84 -9.47
N TYR A 50 -1.38 10.65 -8.31
CA TYR A 50 -2.79 10.27 -8.24
C TYR A 50 -3.68 11.30 -8.96
N GLU A 51 -3.51 12.60 -8.67
CA GLU A 51 -4.25 13.70 -9.33
C GLU A 51 -4.08 13.64 -10.85
N LYS A 52 -2.86 13.45 -11.35
CA LYS A 52 -2.61 13.32 -12.80
C LYS A 52 -3.26 12.10 -13.45
N VAL A 53 -3.36 11.00 -12.71
CA VAL A 53 -4.09 9.81 -13.16
C VAL A 53 -5.57 10.14 -13.17
N ASP A 54 -6.11 10.71 -12.10
CA ASP A 54 -7.52 11.02 -11.94
C ASP A 54 -8.04 12.05 -12.97
N GLU A 55 -7.19 12.98 -13.40
CA GLU A 55 -7.46 13.94 -14.49
C GLU A 55 -7.62 13.29 -15.88
N GLN A 56 -7.21 12.02 -16.07
CA GLN A 56 -7.38 11.34 -17.36
C GLN A 56 -8.86 11.01 -17.62
N PRO A 57 -9.29 10.96 -18.89
CA PRO A 57 -10.66 10.61 -19.24
C PRO A 57 -11.05 9.22 -18.72
N ASP A 58 -12.19 9.14 -18.05
CA ASP A 58 -12.81 7.93 -17.47
C ASP A 58 -13.68 7.15 -18.47
N GLY A 59 -13.65 7.55 -19.75
CA GLY A 59 -14.26 6.83 -20.86
C GLY A 59 -15.73 7.18 -21.08
N ASN A 60 -16.52 6.19 -21.51
CA ASN A 60 -17.95 6.36 -21.79
C ASN A 60 -18.83 6.04 -20.56
N GLU A 61 -20.12 6.35 -20.66
CA GLU A 61 -21.09 6.14 -19.57
C GLU A 61 -21.11 4.68 -19.05
N LYS A 62 -21.00 3.70 -19.95
CA LYS A 62 -21.01 2.28 -19.59
C LYS A 62 -19.74 1.88 -18.84
N MET A 63 -18.57 2.40 -19.24
CA MET A 63 -17.31 2.18 -18.54
C MET A 63 -17.35 2.74 -17.12
N ARG A 64 -17.92 3.95 -16.96
CA ARG A 64 -18.07 4.58 -15.65
C ARG A 64 -18.99 3.81 -14.72
N GLU A 65 -20.13 3.33 -15.23
CA GLU A 65 -21.08 2.48 -14.48
C GLU A 65 -20.42 1.19 -13.94
N ILE A 66 -19.61 0.53 -14.79
CA ILE A 66 -18.86 -0.68 -14.39
C ILE A 66 -17.79 -0.33 -13.35
N ALA A 67 -17.05 0.75 -13.57
CA ALA A 67 -16.01 1.20 -12.65
C ALA A 67 -16.58 1.56 -11.27
N GLU A 68 -17.74 2.21 -11.23
CA GLU A 68 -18.47 2.53 -10.00
C GLU A 68 -18.90 1.27 -9.25
N SER A 69 -19.41 0.25 -9.97
CA SER A 69 -19.76 -1.04 -9.37
C SER A 69 -18.55 -1.76 -8.75
N ILE A 70 -17.40 -1.71 -9.43
CA ILE A 70 -16.14 -2.27 -8.92
C ILE A 70 -15.65 -1.48 -7.69
N TYR A 71 -15.69 -0.15 -7.76
CA TYR A 71 -15.28 0.72 -6.66
C TYR A 71 -16.13 0.48 -5.40
N ASP A 72 -17.45 0.42 -5.55
CA ASP A 72 -18.37 0.16 -4.43
C ASP A 72 -18.11 -1.22 -3.82
N GLY A 73 -17.95 -2.25 -4.66
CA GLY A 73 -17.63 -3.60 -4.21
C GLY A 73 -16.32 -3.65 -3.41
N ALA A 74 -15.25 -3.04 -3.94
CA ALA A 74 -13.94 -3.00 -3.31
C ALA A 74 -13.98 -2.24 -1.98
N MET A 75 -14.63 -1.08 -1.94
CA MET A 75 -14.74 -0.26 -0.73
C MET A 75 -15.58 -0.94 0.36
N VAL A 76 -16.61 -1.67 -0.04
CA VAL A 76 -17.44 -2.48 0.87
C VAL A 76 -16.64 -3.65 1.46
N PHE A 77 -15.83 -4.33 0.65
CA PHE A 77 -14.92 -5.37 1.14
C PHE A 77 -13.91 -4.77 2.13
N LEU A 78 -13.20 -3.71 1.72
CA LEU A 78 -12.15 -3.08 2.52
C LEU A 78 -12.68 -2.61 3.87
N SER A 79 -13.87 -2.00 3.88
CA SER A 79 -14.52 -1.54 5.11
C SER A 79 -14.83 -2.70 6.07
N ARG A 80 -15.26 -3.86 5.55
CA ARG A 80 -15.56 -5.05 6.35
C ARG A 80 -14.30 -5.72 6.88
N GLU A 81 -13.28 -5.83 6.04
CA GLU A 81 -11.97 -6.34 6.44
C GLU A 81 -11.37 -5.46 7.54
N TYR A 82 -11.33 -4.14 7.33
CA TYR A 82 -10.72 -3.21 8.28
C TYR A 82 -11.48 -3.16 9.61
N LYS A 83 -12.80 -3.29 9.59
CA LYS A 83 -13.59 -3.41 10.83
C LYS A 83 -13.19 -4.65 11.63
N THR A 84 -13.04 -5.79 10.95
CA THR A 84 -12.65 -7.06 11.59
C THR A 84 -11.22 -6.99 12.12
N LEU A 85 -10.30 -6.45 11.31
CA LEU A 85 -8.90 -6.26 11.71
C LEU A 85 -8.74 -5.22 12.81
N GLY A 86 -9.65 -4.23 12.90
CA GLY A 86 -9.71 -3.28 14.02
C GLY A 86 -9.89 -3.98 15.38
N TYR A 87 -10.76 -4.99 15.46
CA TYR A 87 -10.92 -5.79 16.68
C TYR A 87 -9.66 -6.60 17.01
N PHE A 88 -9.02 -7.16 15.99
CA PHE A 88 -7.76 -7.89 16.16
C PHE A 88 -6.63 -6.97 16.67
N VAL A 89 -6.47 -5.79 16.05
CA VAL A 89 -5.48 -4.78 16.46
C VAL A 89 -5.73 -4.33 17.91
N ALA A 90 -6.99 -4.10 18.30
CA ALA A 90 -7.33 -3.78 19.69
C ALA A 90 -6.97 -4.89 20.67
N GLY A 91 -7.23 -6.16 20.32
CA GLY A 91 -6.84 -7.31 21.13
C GLY A 91 -5.33 -7.42 21.32
N VAL A 92 -4.56 -7.29 20.23
CA VAL A 92 -3.09 -7.33 20.29
C VAL A 92 -2.53 -6.13 21.04
N PHE A 93 -3.14 -4.94 20.91
CA PHE A 93 -2.76 -3.75 21.68
C PHE A 93 -2.81 -4.01 23.18
N ILE A 94 -3.93 -4.56 23.68
CA ILE A 94 -4.11 -4.89 25.10
C ILE A 94 -3.11 -5.97 25.53
N LEU A 95 -2.91 -7.00 24.71
CA LEU A 95 -1.97 -8.08 24.99
C LEU A 95 -0.53 -7.57 25.10
N LEU A 96 -0.07 -6.77 24.13
CA LEU A 96 1.25 -6.15 24.17
C LEU A 96 1.39 -5.22 25.37
N MET A 97 0.33 -4.49 25.71
CA MET A 97 0.34 -3.58 26.84
C MET A 97 0.56 -4.35 28.14
N ILE A 98 -0.14 -5.46 28.37
CA ILE A 98 0.00 -6.26 29.59
C ILE A 98 1.36 -6.97 29.64
N VAL A 99 1.74 -7.65 28.56
CA VAL A 99 2.95 -8.49 28.52
C VAL A 99 4.21 -7.65 28.65
N ILE A 100 4.33 -6.57 27.85
CA ILE A 100 5.53 -5.74 27.86
C ILE A 100 5.59 -4.89 29.13
N SER A 101 4.44 -4.40 29.63
CA SER A 101 4.43 -3.66 30.90
C SER A 101 4.90 -4.51 32.08
N SER A 102 4.57 -5.81 32.09
CA SER A 102 5.01 -6.75 33.13
C SER A 102 6.53 -6.99 33.12
N GLN A 103 7.17 -6.94 31.95
CA GLN A 103 8.61 -7.22 31.81
C GLN A 103 9.51 -5.99 31.90
N LYS A 104 9.11 -4.88 31.27
CA LYS A 104 9.97 -3.69 31.07
C LYS A 104 9.40 -2.42 31.71
N GLY A 105 8.26 -2.51 32.38
CA GLY A 105 7.59 -1.39 33.02
C GLY A 105 6.50 -0.76 32.14
N PHE A 106 5.53 -0.15 32.82
CA PHE A 106 4.27 0.34 32.23
C PHE A 106 4.48 1.33 31.07
N TRP A 107 5.43 2.26 31.20
CA TRP A 107 5.69 3.27 30.18
C TRP A 107 6.17 2.68 28.86
N ILE A 108 7.09 1.72 28.90
CA ILE A 108 7.63 1.08 27.70
C ILE A 108 6.55 0.21 27.04
N GLY A 109 5.74 -0.50 27.85
CA GLY A 109 4.61 -1.28 27.36
C GLY A 109 3.58 -0.44 26.61
N LEU A 110 3.14 0.67 27.21
CA LEU A 110 2.18 1.57 26.60
C LEU A 110 2.69 2.13 25.26
N TRP A 111 3.92 2.66 25.22
CA TRP A 111 4.46 3.24 23.98
C TRP A 111 4.69 2.20 22.88
N THR A 112 5.05 0.97 23.24
CA THR A 112 5.20 -0.12 22.26
C THR A 112 3.85 -0.50 21.66
N SER A 113 2.80 -0.61 22.48
CA SER A 113 1.44 -0.88 22.00
C SER A 113 0.89 0.27 21.15
N VAL A 114 1.15 1.53 21.53
CA VAL A 114 0.78 2.70 20.70
C VAL A 114 1.50 2.63 19.36
N SER A 115 2.80 2.31 19.36
CA SER A 115 3.57 2.19 18.13
C SER A 115 3.06 1.06 17.23
N TYR A 116 2.60 -0.05 17.82
CA TYR A 116 1.89 -1.12 17.11
C TYR A 116 0.64 -0.61 16.39
N VAL A 117 -0.21 0.15 17.08
CA VAL A 117 -1.41 0.73 16.46
C VAL A 117 -1.05 1.72 15.37
N VAL A 118 -0.04 2.58 15.57
CA VAL A 118 0.44 3.51 14.55
C VAL A 118 0.92 2.77 13.31
N GLY A 119 1.70 1.70 13.47
CA GLY A 119 2.14 0.85 12.36
C GLY A 119 0.99 0.17 11.61
N ALA A 120 0.03 -0.37 12.36
CA ALA A 120 -1.18 -0.97 11.80
C ALA A 120 -2.01 0.06 11.01
N SER A 121 -2.21 1.25 11.56
CA SER A 121 -2.93 2.35 10.90
C SER A 121 -2.20 2.83 9.65
N CYS A 122 -0.88 2.96 9.67
CA CYS A 122 -0.10 3.29 8.47
C CYS A 122 -0.29 2.24 7.36
N SER A 123 -0.29 0.95 7.72
CA SER A 123 -0.54 -0.13 6.75
C SER A 123 -1.97 -0.08 6.17
N MET A 124 -2.98 0.19 7.01
CA MET A 124 -4.37 0.36 6.55
C MET A 124 -4.50 1.58 5.61
N LEU A 125 -3.89 2.71 5.96
CA LEU A 125 -3.92 3.90 5.11
C LEU A 125 -3.24 3.66 3.76
N ALA A 126 -2.11 2.94 3.74
CA ALA A 126 -1.43 2.60 2.51
C ALA A 126 -2.30 1.70 1.60
N GLY A 127 -2.99 0.71 2.17
CA GLY A 127 -3.95 -0.13 1.45
C GLY A 127 -5.12 0.68 0.89
N TYR A 128 -5.70 1.58 1.69
CA TYR A 128 -6.77 2.47 1.25
C TYR A 128 -6.36 3.38 0.08
N PHE A 129 -5.18 4.01 0.15
CA PHE A 129 -4.66 4.82 -0.96
C PHE A 129 -4.38 3.98 -2.21
N GLY A 130 -3.86 2.76 -2.03
CA GLY A 130 -3.65 1.82 -3.13
C GLY A 130 -4.95 1.44 -3.84
N MET A 131 -5.98 1.07 -3.07
CA MET A 131 -7.28 0.67 -3.62
C MET A 131 -7.96 1.81 -4.37
N ASN A 132 -7.97 3.03 -3.81
CA ASN A 132 -8.52 4.21 -4.50
C ASN A 132 -7.77 4.54 -5.79
N SER A 133 -6.45 4.37 -5.79
CA SER A 133 -5.64 4.57 -7.00
C SER A 133 -5.93 3.50 -8.06
N ALA A 134 -5.99 2.23 -7.68
CA ALA A 134 -6.24 1.11 -8.58
C ALA A 134 -7.62 1.23 -9.24
N THR A 135 -8.67 1.38 -8.44
CA THR A 135 -10.06 1.51 -8.92
C THR A 135 -10.23 2.71 -9.87
N SER A 136 -9.62 3.86 -9.56
CA SER A 136 -9.62 5.05 -10.44
C SER A 136 -8.79 4.82 -11.72
N ALA A 137 -7.63 4.18 -11.63
CA ALA A 137 -6.71 3.99 -12.75
C ALA A 137 -7.19 2.93 -13.77
N ASN A 138 -7.95 1.92 -13.36
CA ASN A 138 -8.36 0.81 -14.21
C ASN A 138 -9.19 1.28 -15.42
N VAL A 139 -10.24 2.07 -15.17
CA VAL A 139 -11.13 2.58 -16.23
C VAL A 139 -10.41 3.53 -17.18
N ARG A 140 -9.51 4.36 -16.64
CA ARG A 140 -8.70 5.32 -17.39
C ARG A 140 -7.63 4.64 -18.23
N THR A 141 -7.09 3.53 -17.75
CA THR A 141 -6.17 2.67 -18.50
C THR A 141 -6.88 2.05 -19.69
N ALA A 142 -8.11 1.55 -19.51
CA ALA A 142 -8.91 1.01 -20.60
C ALA A 142 -9.22 2.08 -21.66
N GLN A 143 -9.63 3.28 -21.25
CA GLN A 143 -9.87 4.40 -22.17
C GLN A 143 -8.60 4.82 -22.92
N ALA A 144 -7.46 4.88 -22.22
CA ALA A 144 -6.19 5.22 -22.87
C ALA A 144 -5.69 4.14 -23.83
N ALA A 145 -6.01 2.87 -23.60
CA ALA A 145 -5.73 1.80 -24.55
C ALA A 145 -6.54 1.98 -25.84
N PHE A 146 -7.78 2.43 -25.73
CA PHE A 146 -8.64 2.76 -26.87
C PHE A 146 -8.11 3.98 -27.65
N ASP A 147 -7.76 5.08 -26.97
CA ASP A 147 -7.37 6.33 -27.64
C ASP A 147 -5.92 6.36 -28.14
N GLY A 148 -4.99 5.83 -27.34
CA GLY A 148 -3.56 6.04 -27.50
C GLY A 148 -2.73 4.76 -27.56
N GLY A 149 -3.40 3.61 -27.59
CA GLY A 149 -2.77 2.31 -27.66
C GLY A 149 -1.95 1.96 -26.41
N LYS A 150 -1.15 0.90 -26.55
CA LYS A 150 -0.40 0.27 -25.45
C LYS A 150 0.51 1.23 -24.66
N PRO A 151 1.26 2.16 -25.28
CA PRO A 151 2.18 3.02 -24.53
C PRO A 151 1.46 3.97 -23.57
N LYS A 152 0.31 4.53 -23.98
CA LYS A 152 -0.48 5.45 -23.16
C LYS A 152 -1.14 4.70 -21.99
N ALA A 153 -1.72 3.54 -22.28
CA ALA A 153 -2.30 2.66 -21.26
C ALA A 153 -1.26 2.24 -20.21
N LEU A 154 -0.07 1.80 -20.65
CA LEU A 154 1.01 1.41 -19.75
C LEU A 154 1.43 2.56 -18.82
N ASN A 155 1.51 3.78 -19.33
CA ASN A 155 1.90 4.94 -18.52
C ASN A 155 0.89 5.22 -17.40
N ILE A 156 -0.41 5.16 -17.70
CA ILE A 156 -1.47 5.35 -16.71
C ILE A 156 -1.48 4.22 -15.68
N ALA A 157 -1.43 2.96 -16.14
CA ALA A 157 -1.38 1.80 -15.25
C ALA A 157 -0.15 1.82 -14.34
N PHE A 158 1.02 2.16 -14.89
CA PHE A 158 2.25 2.28 -14.12
C PHE A 158 2.15 3.39 -13.06
N ASN A 159 1.63 4.56 -13.43
CA ASN A 159 1.43 5.65 -12.47
C ASN A 159 0.39 5.30 -11.40
N GLY A 160 -0.69 4.60 -11.75
CA GLY A 160 -1.68 4.09 -10.81
C GLY A 160 -1.06 3.13 -9.77
N GLY A 161 -0.18 2.24 -10.21
CA GLY A 161 0.59 1.36 -9.32
C GLY A 161 1.68 2.08 -8.52
N ALA A 162 2.31 3.10 -9.11
CA ALA A 162 3.34 3.91 -8.44
C ALA A 162 2.79 4.63 -7.20
N VAL A 163 1.52 5.08 -7.23
CA VAL A 163 0.84 5.69 -6.08
C VAL A 163 0.81 4.74 -4.89
N MET A 164 0.50 3.46 -5.10
CA MET A 164 0.50 2.44 -4.03
C MET A 164 1.92 2.26 -3.45
N GLY A 165 2.91 2.03 -4.32
CA GLY A 165 4.30 1.78 -3.89
C GLY A 165 4.91 2.96 -3.14
N LEU A 166 4.73 4.18 -3.66
CA LEU A 166 5.23 5.40 -3.02
C LEU A 166 4.48 5.71 -1.72
N SER A 167 3.17 5.43 -1.63
CA SER A 167 2.41 5.57 -0.38
C SER A 167 2.98 4.69 0.74
N ILE A 168 3.23 3.41 0.45
CA ILE A 168 3.78 2.46 1.43
C ILE A 168 5.15 2.92 1.92
N ALA A 169 6.06 3.24 1.00
CA ALA A 169 7.41 3.71 1.34
C ALA A 169 7.38 5.01 2.16
N SER A 170 6.53 5.95 1.75
CA SER A 170 6.43 7.27 2.39
C SER A 170 5.82 7.20 3.79
N LEU A 171 4.72 6.46 3.97
CA LEU A 171 4.11 6.23 5.29
C LEU A 171 5.05 5.47 6.22
N GLY A 172 5.81 4.50 5.70
CA GLY A 172 6.85 3.80 6.44
C GLY A 172 7.96 4.75 6.93
N LEU A 173 8.45 5.62 6.06
CA LEU A 173 9.48 6.62 6.41
C LEU A 173 8.98 7.65 7.43
N VAL A 174 7.76 8.16 7.26
CA VAL A 174 7.17 9.10 8.24
C VAL A 174 6.92 8.41 9.58
N GLY A 175 6.36 7.20 9.58
CA GLY A 175 6.04 6.45 10.79
C GLY A 175 7.29 6.05 11.58
N VAL A 176 8.23 5.36 10.93
CA VAL A 176 9.49 4.94 11.58
C VAL A 176 10.36 6.14 11.92
N GLY A 177 10.49 7.12 11.01
CA GLY A 177 11.26 8.34 11.23
C GLY A 177 10.72 9.16 12.40
N GLY A 178 9.40 9.31 12.50
CA GLY A 178 8.74 9.99 13.61
C GLY A 178 8.95 9.29 14.95
N LEU A 179 8.80 7.95 14.99
CA LEU A 179 9.06 7.18 16.21
C LEU A 179 10.53 7.22 16.62
N PHE A 180 11.45 7.24 15.66
CA PHE A 180 12.88 7.38 15.94
C PHE A 180 13.22 8.76 16.50
N LEU A 181 12.56 9.83 16.05
CA LEU A 181 12.74 11.17 16.64
C LEU A 181 12.29 11.24 18.11
N LEU A 182 11.22 10.52 18.45
CA LEU A 182 10.65 10.51 19.79
C LEU A 182 11.40 9.58 20.75
N PHE A 183 11.81 8.40 20.30
CA PHE A 183 12.34 7.33 21.15
C PHE A 183 13.79 6.91 20.85
N GLY A 184 14.42 7.47 19.82
CA GLY A 184 15.75 7.06 19.32
C GLY A 184 16.95 7.46 20.20
N LYS A 185 16.75 8.02 21.39
CA LYS A 185 17.83 8.46 22.31
C LYS A 185 18.06 7.53 23.52
N SER A 186 17.30 6.44 23.69
CA SER A 186 17.36 5.61 24.92
C SER A 186 17.07 4.12 24.67
N GLU A 187 17.05 3.30 25.73
CA GLU A 187 16.66 1.87 25.78
C GLU A 187 15.27 1.54 25.16
N SER A 188 14.53 2.56 24.72
CA SER A 188 13.20 2.49 24.12
C SER A 188 13.19 2.07 22.65
N ILE A 189 14.29 1.54 22.09
CA ILE A 189 14.31 0.98 20.71
C ILE A 189 13.25 -0.11 20.52
N SER A 190 12.90 -0.84 21.59
CA SER A 190 11.81 -1.83 21.54
C SER A 190 10.44 -1.22 21.18
N VAL A 191 10.24 0.09 21.38
CA VAL A 191 9.01 0.78 20.96
C VAL A 191 8.87 0.77 19.44
N ILE A 192 9.97 0.96 18.70
CA ILE A 192 9.99 0.95 17.23
C ILE A 192 9.65 -0.44 16.69
N THR A 193 10.06 -1.51 17.39
CA THR A 193 9.69 -2.88 16.99
C THR A 193 8.17 -3.12 17.04
N GLY A 194 7.45 -2.40 17.90
CA GLY A 194 5.98 -2.39 17.92
C GLY A 194 5.40 -1.93 16.58
N PHE A 195 5.94 -0.86 15.99
CA PHE A 195 5.52 -0.36 14.68
C PHE A 195 5.68 -1.41 13.57
N ALA A 196 6.86 -2.03 13.48
CA ALA A 196 7.12 -3.06 12.48
C ALA A 196 6.18 -4.27 12.65
N MET A 197 5.90 -4.66 13.90
CA MET A 197 4.95 -5.72 14.20
C MET A 197 3.53 -5.35 13.74
N GLY A 198 3.08 -4.13 14.00
CA GLY A 198 1.73 -3.66 13.62
C GLY A 198 1.55 -3.51 12.12
N ALA A 199 2.54 -2.96 11.42
CA ALA A 199 2.51 -2.87 9.97
C ALA A 199 2.49 -4.27 9.32
N SER A 200 3.30 -5.19 9.83
CA SER A 200 3.39 -6.55 9.28
C SER A 200 2.15 -7.39 9.57
N SER A 201 1.53 -7.26 10.75
CA SER A 201 0.31 -7.99 11.08
C SER A 201 -0.83 -7.59 10.16
N MET A 202 -1.01 -6.29 9.94
CA MET A 202 -2.00 -5.76 9.01
C MET A 202 -1.75 -6.18 7.56
N ALA A 203 -0.51 -6.08 7.09
CA ALA A 203 -0.15 -6.50 5.74
C ALA A 203 -0.37 -8.01 5.50
N LEU A 204 -0.14 -8.84 6.52
CA LEU A 204 -0.38 -10.27 6.44
C LEU A 204 -1.87 -10.57 6.25
N PHE A 205 -2.74 -9.97 7.07
CA PHE A 205 -4.17 -10.23 6.95
C PHE A 205 -4.76 -9.65 5.68
N ALA A 206 -4.37 -8.44 5.28
CA ALA A 206 -4.86 -7.84 4.03
C ALA A 206 -4.51 -8.70 2.80
N ARG A 207 -3.26 -9.22 2.73
CA ARG A 207 -2.85 -10.10 1.63
C ARG A 207 -3.55 -11.45 1.64
N LEU A 208 -3.83 -12.01 2.81
CA LEU A 208 -4.55 -13.27 2.93
C LEU A 208 -6.04 -13.09 2.63
N GLY A 209 -6.67 -12.07 3.21
CA GLY A 209 -8.09 -11.75 3.03
C GLY A 209 -8.41 -11.41 1.59
N GLY A 210 -7.70 -10.45 1.01
CA GLY A 210 -7.82 -10.10 -0.41
C GLY A 210 -7.47 -11.27 -1.32
N GLY A 211 -6.33 -11.93 -1.10
CA GLY A 211 -5.91 -13.06 -1.93
C GLY A 211 -6.90 -14.23 -1.95
N ILE A 212 -7.58 -14.52 -0.83
CA ILE A 212 -8.65 -15.52 -0.79
C ILE A 212 -9.86 -15.04 -1.60
N TYR A 213 -10.27 -13.78 -1.42
CA TYR A 213 -11.41 -13.20 -2.13
C TYR A 213 -11.19 -13.24 -3.65
N THR A 214 -10.08 -12.70 -4.13
CA THR A 214 -9.72 -12.65 -5.56
C THR A 214 -9.66 -14.04 -6.16
N LYS A 215 -8.96 -14.98 -5.50
CA LYS A 215 -8.74 -16.31 -6.09
C LYS A 215 -10.00 -17.16 -6.14
N ILE A 216 -10.91 -17.00 -5.18
CA ILE A 216 -12.21 -17.69 -5.23
C ILE A 216 -13.07 -17.11 -6.35
N ALA A 217 -13.08 -15.79 -6.51
CA ALA A 217 -13.82 -15.12 -7.58
C ALA A 217 -13.30 -15.51 -8.96
N ASP A 218 -11.99 -15.40 -9.18
CA ASP A 218 -11.25 -15.77 -10.40
C ASP A 218 -11.53 -17.24 -10.79
N VAL A 219 -11.22 -18.19 -9.90
CA VAL A 219 -11.42 -19.63 -10.21
C VAL A 219 -12.90 -19.98 -10.42
N GLY A 220 -13.81 -19.37 -9.64
CA GLY A 220 -15.25 -19.61 -9.78
C GLY A 220 -15.83 -19.05 -11.07
N SER A 221 -15.43 -17.83 -11.45
CA SER A 221 -15.91 -17.13 -12.65
C SER A 221 -15.38 -17.79 -13.93
N ASP A 222 -14.13 -18.24 -13.90
CA ASP A 222 -13.47 -18.76 -15.07
C ASP A 222 -13.79 -20.22 -15.35
N HIS A 223 -13.89 -21.06 -14.33
CA HIS A 223 -14.16 -22.47 -14.54
C HIS A 223 -15.53 -22.69 -15.21
N VAL A 224 -16.58 -22.08 -14.67
CA VAL A 224 -17.94 -22.17 -15.24
C VAL A 224 -18.00 -21.45 -16.59
N GLY A 225 -17.36 -20.29 -16.70
CA GLY A 225 -17.47 -19.46 -17.89
C GLY A 225 -16.70 -19.97 -19.10
N LYS A 226 -15.44 -20.39 -18.93
CA LYS A 226 -14.55 -20.82 -20.02
C LYS A 226 -14.71 -22.31 -20.32
N ASP A 227 -14.73 -23.16 -19.29
CA ASP A 227 -14.66 -24.63 -19.50
C ASP A 227 -16.04 -25.23 -19.78
N GLU A 228 -17.09 -24.76 -19.08
CA GLU A 228 -18.45 -25.31 -19.25
C GLU A 228 -19.21 -24.60 -20.37
N GLU A 229 -19.28 -23.26 -20.33
CA GLU A 229 -20.14 -22.46 -21.21
C GLU A 229 -19.42 -21.90 -22.47
N LYS A 230 -18.08 -22.05 -22.56
CA LYS A 230 -17.24 -21.56 -23.68
C LYS A 230 -17.41 -20.07 -24.00
N ILE A 231 -17.65 -19.27 -22.96
CA ILE A 231 -17.78 -17.82 -23.04
C ILE A 231 -16.39 -17.18 -22.86
N SER A 232 -16.12 -16.06 -23.54
CA SER A 232 -14.86 -15.32 -23.40
C SER A 232 -14.58 -14.91 -21.95
N GLU A 233 -13.30 -14.82 -21.62
CA GLU A 233 -12.80 -14.19 -20.39
C GLU A 233 -13.42 -12.80 -20.22
N ASP A 234 -13.83 -12.47 -18.99
CA ASP A 234 -14.49 -11.21 -18.62
C ASP A 234 -15.77 -10.83 -19.38
N ALA A 235 -16.49 -11.82 -19.93
CA ALA A 235 -17.75 -11.52 -20.59
C ALA A 235 -18.80 -10.95 -19.61
N PRO A 236 -19.52 -9.88 -19.97
CA PRO A 236 -20.57 -9.29 -19.11
C PRO A 236 -21.72 -10.23 -18.72
N ARG A 237 -21.82 -11.38 -19.40
CA ARG A 237 -22.82 -12.42 -19.13
C ARG A 237 -22.41 -13.34 -17.98
N LYS A 238 -21.15 -13.32 -17.56
CA LYS A 238 -20.65 -14.09 -16.43
C LYS A 238 -21.02 -13.35 -15.13
N PRO A 239 -21.77 -13.97 -14.21
CA PRO A 239 -22.19 -13.30 -12.98
C PRO A 239 -21.01 -12.93 -12.06
N GLY A 240 -19.93 -13.72 -12.06
CA GLY A 240 -18.76 -13.50 -11.20
C GLY A 240 -17.76 -12.45 -11.70
N VAL A 241 -17.94 -11.85 -12.89
CA VAL A 241 -16.92 -10.96 -13.49
C VAL A 241 -16.70 -9.68 -12.67
N ILE A 242 -17.76 -9.14 -12.04
CA ILE A 242 -17.62 -7.97 -11.18
C ILE A 242 -16.85 -8.33 -9.90
N GLU A 243 -17.11 -9.50 -9.33
CA GLU A 243 -16.43 -9.97 -8.12
C GLU A 243 -14.94 -10.24 -8.38
N ASP A 244 -14.61 -10.74 -9.57
CA ASP A 244 -13.24 -10.94 -10.03
C ASP A 244 -12.48 -9.61 -10.13
N ASN A 245 -13.06 -8.64 -10.85
CA ASN A 245 -12.48 -7.30 -11.01
C ASN A 245 -12.42 -6.50 -9.68
N VAL A 246 -13.39 -6.72 -8.79
CA VAL A 246 -13.32 -6.22 -7.40
C VAL A 246 -12.14 -6.87 -6.69
N GLY A 247 -12.00 -8.20 -6.81
CA GLY A 247 -10.91 -8.96 -6.21
C GLY A 247 -9.54 -8.49 -6.67
N ASP A 248 -9.36 -8.10 -7.92
CA ASP A 248 -8.09 -7.56 -8.40
C ASP A 248 -7.69 -6.22 -7.73
N CYS A 249 -8.67 -5.48 -7.22
CA CYS A 249 -8.44 -4.20 -6.52
C CYS A 249 -8.18 -4.37 -5.01
N VAL A 250 -8.52 -5.53 -4.46
CA VAL A 250 -8.53 -5.84 -3.02
C VAL A 250 -7.23 -6.52 -2.59
#